data_AF-A0A2L0CPP9-F1
#
_entry.id   AF-A0A2L0CPP9-F1
#
_cell.length_a   1.000
_cell.length_b   1.000
_cell.length_c   1.000
_cell.angle_alpha   90.00
_cell.angle_beta   90.00
_cell.angle_gamma   90.00
#
_symmetry.space_group_name_H-M   'P 1'
#
loop_
_entity.id
_entity.type
_entity.pdbx_description
1 polymer ?
#
loop_
_entity_poly.entity_id
_entity_poly.type
_entity_poly.pdbx_seq_one_letter_code
_entity_poly.pdbx_strand_id
1 'polypeptide(L)'
;YKAIGTNLAGLVQCGAWGCYDEFNRIDISVLSVISTQLQTIRNALVGNVKTFIFEGQEISLDPKVGIFITMNPGYAGRTELPESVKALFRPVVCIFPDLEMICLISLFSDGFLQSKVLAKKMTVLYKLAKEQLSKQFHYDWGLRALNAVLRMAGVLKRGSPDIPEALVLMRALRDMNYPKFVFEDMPLFLGLIQDLFPGMDCPRVGYPDFNAAVEKCLTAHKYILLPEQIDKVVQMYETMMTRHSTMLVGPTGGGKSVVIHTLSRAQNMMGLPTKINTLNPKACSVIELYGILDPLTRDWTDGLLSNIFREMNKPTEKVERRYILFDGDVDALWIEN
;
A
#
# COMPACT_ATOMS: atom_id res chain seq x y z
N TYR A 1 -5.10 -0.93 26.93
CA TYR A 1 -3.87 -0.70 27.69
C TYR A 1 -3.12 -1.99 28.04
N LYS A 2 -3.76 -3.03 28.64
CA LYS A 2 -3.07 -4.28 29.04
C LYS A 2 -2.27 -4.97 27.92
N ALA A 3 -2.82 -5.01 26.70
CA ALA A 3 -2.12 -5.56 25.54
C ALA A 3 -0.83 -4.79 25.21
N ILE A 4 -0.88 -3.46 25.24
CA ILE A 4 0.30 -2.60 25.04
C ILE A 4 1.30 -2.77 26.18
N GLY A 5 0.84 -2.84 27.43
CA GLY A 5 1.71 -3.14 28.58
C GLY A 5 2.44 -4.47 28.42
N THR A 6 1.76 -5.52 27.95
CA THR A 6 2.38 -6.83 27.67
C THR A 6 3.45 -6.72 26.57
N ASN A 7 3.15 -5.97 25.50
CA ASN A 7 4.09 -5.73 24.42
C ASN A 7 5.33 -4.93 24.89
N LEU A 8 5.12 -3.87 25.68
CA LEU A 8 6.18 -3.07 26.29
C LEU A 8 7.05 -3.91 27.23
N ALA A 9 6.45 -4.74 28.09
CA ALA A 9 7.18 -5.65 28.96
C ALA A 9 8.06 -6.62 28.17
N GLY A 10 7.57 -7.11 27.02
CA GLY A 10 8.34 -7.93 26.09
C GLY A 10 9.52 -7.17 25.49
N LEU A 11 9.30 -5.97 24.96
CA LEU A 11 10.34 -5.11 24.36
C LEU A 11 11.45 -4.77 25.34
N VAL A 12 11.08 -4.45 26.58
CA VAL A 12 11.99 -4.08 27.67
C VAL A 12 12.89 -5.25 28.07
N GLN A 13 12.33 -6.45 28.16
CA GLN A 13 13.09 -7.65 28.53
C GLN A 13 14.00 -8.14 27.40
N CYS A 14 13.61 -7.94 26.13
CA CYS A 14 14.41 -8.37 24.98
C CYS A 14 15.39 -7.31 24.46
N GLY A 15 15.26 -6.04 24.88
CA GLY A 15 16.12 -4.95 24.43
C GLY A 15 15.88 -4.53 22.98
N ALA A 16 14.69 -4.79 22.43
CA ALA A 16 14.35 -4.45 21.04
C ALA A 16 13.76 -3.04 20.92
N TRP A 17 13.72 -2.55 19.67
CA TRP A 17 13.08 -1.27 19.35
C TRP A 17 11.64 -1.50 18.91
N GLY A 18 10.70 -0.90 19.63
CA GLY A 18 9.29 -0.85 19.25
C GLY A 18 9.00 0.41 18.43
N CYS A 19 8.60 0.24 17.18
CA CYS A 19 8.09 1.34 16.34
C CYS A 19 6.57 1.19 16.22
N TYR A 20 5.83 1.98 17.00
CA TYR A 20 4.37 1.98 16.97
C TYR A 20 3.88 2.95 15.91
N ASP A 21 3.35 2.40 14.82
CA ASP A 21 2.77 3.19 13.73
C ASP A 21 1.38 3.71 14.13
N GLU A 22 1.03 4.91 13.66
CA GLU A 22 -0.30 5.54 13.86
C GLU A 22 -0.77 5.58 15.33
N PHE A 23 0.16 5.87 16.25
CA PHE A 23 -0.07 5.81 17.70
C PHE A 23 -1.22 6.72 18.18
N ASN A 24 -1.53 7.76 17.42
CA ASN A 24 -2.60 8.70 17.69
C ASN A 24 -4.01 8.25 17.27
N ARG A 25 -4.19 6.97 16.92
CA ARG A 25 -5.51 6.33 16.83
C ARG A 25 -5.98 5.68 18.12
N ILE A 26 -5.08 5.52 19.09
CA ILE A 26 -5.44 4.91 20.38
C ILE A 26 -6.34 5.87 21.15
N ASP A 27 -7.38 5.33 21.79
CA ASP A 27 -8.29 6.10 22.62
C ASP A 27 -7.54 6.88 23.73
N ILE A 28 -7.96 8.12 23.98
CA ILE A 28 -7.30 9.04 24.91
C ILE A 28 -7.25 8.47 26.34
N SER A 29 -8.29 7.76 26.77
CA SER A 29 -8.31 7.11 28.09
C SER A 29 -7.23 6.05 28.22
N VAL A 30 -6.98 5.31 27.14
CA VAL A 30 -5.95 4.26 27.06
C VAL A 30 -4.55 4.88 27.00
N LEU A 31 -4.37 5.97 26.24
CA LEU A 31 -3.10 6.70 26.16
C LEU A 31 -2.64 7.23 27.51
N SER A 32 -3.59 7.64 28.36
CA SER A 32 -3.27 8.14 29.70
C SER A 32 -2.64 7.06 30.59
N VAL A 33 -3.12 5.81 30.51
CA VAL A 33 -2.53 4.67 31.23
C VAL A 33 -1.17 4.29 30.63
N ILE A 34 -1.05 4.31 29.30
CA ILE A 34 0.23 4.03 28.62
C ILE A 34 1.30 5.07 29.00
N SER A 35 0.90 6.33 29.23
CA SER A 35 1.82 7.36 29.71
C SER A 35 2.53 6.94 31.00
N THR A 36 1.79 6.38 31.96
CA THR A 36 2.35 5.89 33.22
C THR A 36 3.31 4.72 32.97
N GLN A 37 2.93 3.77 32.10
CA GLN A 37 3.77 2.63 31.73
C GLN A 37 5.10 3.08 31.11
N LEU A 38 5.04 4.00 30.14
CA LEU A 38 6.22 4.57 29.50
C LEU A 38 7.09 5.35 30.48
N GLN A 39 6.48 6.08 31.42
CA GLN A 39 7.20 6.82 32.45
C GLN A 39 7.95 5.88 33.40
N THR A 40 7.35 4.75 33.80
CA THR A 40 8.03 3.74 34.63
C THR A 40 9.25 3.17 33.91
N ILE A 41 9.12 2.84 32.62
CA ILE A 41 10.24 2.33 31.80
C ILE A 41 11.33 3.40 31.67
N ARG A 42 10.96 4.65 31.37
CA ARG A 42 11.91 5.77 31.27
C ARG A 42 12.67 5.99 32.57
N ASN A 43 12.00 5.96 33.72
CA ASN A 43 12.63 6.16 35.02
C ASN A 43 13.62 5.03 35.33
N ALA A 44 13.26 3.78 34.98
CA ALA A 44 14.16 2.64 35.12
C ALA A 44 15.41 2.77 34.23
N LEU A 45 15.25 3.24 32.98
CA LEU A 45 16.36 3.53 32.08
C LEU A 45 17.28 4.64 32.60
N VAL A 46 16.71 5.77 33.05
CA VAL A 46 17.48 6.88 33.62
C VAL A 46 18.21 6.45 34.91
N GLY A 47 17.58 5.61 35.71
CA GLY A 47 18.15 5.05 36.93
C GLY A 47 19.21 3.96 36.69
N ASN A 48 19.41 3.51 35.44
CA ASN A 48 20.30 2.39 35.09
C ASN A 48 20.05 1.11 35.94
N VAL A 49 18.79 0.82 36.27
CA VAL A 49 18.45 -0.38 37.06
C VAL A 49 18.45 -1.63 36.17
N LYS A 50 18.81 -2.79 36.74
CA LYS A 50 18.79 -4.07 36.01
C LYS A 50 17.43 -4.75 36.02
N THR A 51 16.68 -4.56 37.10
CA THR A 51 15.30 -5.03 37.26
C THR A 51 14.46 -3.90 37.83
N PHE A 52 13.18 -3.91 37.50
CA PHE A 52 12.21 -2.97 38.06
C PHE A 52 10.81 -3.58 38.07
N ILE A 53 9.93 -3.00 38.87
CA ILE A 53 8.53 -3.43 38.94
C ILE A 53 7.76 -2.73 37.83
N PHE A 54 7.18 -3.52 36.93
CA PHE A 54 6.31 -3.06 35.84
C PHE A 54 4.98 -3.80 35.91
N GLU A 55 3.86 -3.06 35.97
CA GLU A 55 2.50 -3.63 36.10
C GLU A 55 2.37 -4.66 37.24
N GLY A 56 3.11 -4.46 38.33
CA GLY A 56 3.09 -5.34 39.52
C GLY A 56 3.98 -6.59 39.42
N GLN A 57 4.73 -6.77 38.32
CA GLN A 57 5.69 -7.86 38.17
C GLN A 57 7.13 -7.32 38.10
N GLU A 58 8.07 -8.02 38.72
CA GLU A 58 9.49 -7.72 38.56
C GLU A 58 9.97 -8.23 37.20
N ILE A 59 10.45 -7.33 36.35
CA ILE A 59 10.98 -7.64 35.02
C ILE A 59 12.42 -7.17 34.88
N SER A 60 13.20 -7.87 34.04
CA SER A 60 14.53 -7.42 33.65
C SER A 60 14.44 -6.26 32.64
N LEU A 61 15.40 -5.33 32.73
CA LEU A 61 15.56 -4.21 31.81
C LEU A 61 16.83 -4.41 30.98
N ASP A 62 16.68 -4.51 29.66
CA ASP A 62 17.80 -4.34 28.73
C ASP A 62 17.88 -2.86 28.29
N PRO A 63 19.00 -2.16 28.55
CA PRO A 63 19.15 -0.73 28.22
C PRO A 63 19.12 -0.44 26.70
N LYS A 64 19.17 -1.46 25.84
CA LYS A 64 19.06 -1.29 24.37
C LYS A 64 17.64 -0.99 23.90
N VAL A 65 16.63 -1.16 24.76
CA VAL A 65 15.23 -0.91 24.41
C VAL A 65 15.03 0.50 23.87
N GLY A 66 14.25 0.62 22.81
CA GLY A 66 13.89 1.89 22.18
C GLY A 66 12.40 1.93 21.89
N ILE A 67 11.75 3.05 22.16
CA ILE A 67 10.32 3.22 21.89
C ILE A 67 10.14 4.44 20.99
N PHE A 68 9.60 4.18 19.81
CA PHE A 68 9.35 5.17 18.78
C PHE A 68 7.89 5.11 18.40
N ILE A 69 7.31 6.29 18.14
CA ILE A 69 5.94 6.43 17.68
C ILE A 69 5.94 7.23 16.40
N THR A 70 5.04 6.89 15.49
CA THR A 70 4.68 7.78 14.38
C THR A 70 3.29 8.34 14.66
N MET A 71 3.08 9.57 14.20
CA MET A 71 1.77 10.20 14.19
C MET A 71 1.66 11.04 12.94
N ASN A 72 0.47 11.08 12.39
CA ASN A 72 0.15 11.86 11.21
C ASN A 72 -1.01 12.80 11.58
N PRO A 73 -0.71 14.01 12.09
CA PRO A 73 -1.72 14.96 12.53
C PRO A 73 -2.68 15.36 11.38
N GLY A 74 -3.94 15.67 11.72
CA GLY A 74 -4.89 16.27 10.76
C GLY A 74 -5.63 15.29 9.84
N TYR A 75 -5.43 13.98 9.97
CA TYR A 75 -6.24 12.98 9.26
C TYR A 75 -7.47 12.57 10.10
N ALA A 76 -8.54 12.17 9.42
CA ALA A 76 -9.77 11.72 10.05
C ALA A 76 -9.54 10.54 11.01
N GLY A 77 -10.26 10.53 12.14
CA GLY A 77 -10.16 9.47 13.15
C GLY A 77 -8.90 9.51 14.02
N ARG A 78 -8.06 10.55 13.90
CA ARG A 78 -6.85 10.71 14.70
C ARG A 78 -7.02 11.79 15.76
N THR A 79 -6.61 11.50 16.99
CA THR A 79 -6.66 12.43 18.11
C THR A 79 -5.31 13.13 18.29
N GLU A 80 -5.30 14.29 18.94
CA GLU A 80 -4.04 14.83 19.45
C GLU A 80 -3.60 14.03 20.69
N LEU A 81 -2.30 13.80 20.80
CA LEU A 81 -1.75 13.15 21.98
C LEU A 81 -1.92 14.04 23.23
N PRO A 82 -2.23 13.44 24.39
CA PRO A 82 -2.18 14.15 25.66
C PRO A 82 -0.79 14.73 25.93
N GLU A 83 -0.72 15.90 26.58
CA GLU A 83 0.55 16.55 26.93
C GLU A 83 1.44 15.68 27.82
N SER A 84 0.84 14.87 28.70
CA SER A 84 1.56 13.89 29.52
C SER A 84 2.35 12.88 28.67
N VAL A 85 1.78 12.43 27.56
CA VAL A 85 2.44 11.51 26.62
C VAL A 85 3.46 12.26 25.78
N LYS A 86 3.11 13.44 25.26
CA LYS A 86 4.04 14.27 24.45
C LYS A 86 5.33 14.58 25.22
N ALA A 87 5.25 14.85 26.52
CA ALA A 87 6.40 15.12 27.38
C ALA A 87 7.39 13.95 27.54
N LEU A 88 6.98 12.73 27.17
CA LEU A 88 7.85 11.54 27.19
C LEU A 88 8.64 11.34 25.90
N PHE A 89 8.25 12.01 24.81
CA PHE A 89 8.84 11.84 23.49
C PHE A 89 9.59 13.09 23.03
N ARG A 90 10.61 12.88 22.20
CA ARG A 90 11.28 13.94 21.47
C ARG A 90 10.65 14.07 20.08
N PRO A 91 10.03 15.21 19.72
CA PRO A 91 9.40 15.36 18.42
C PRO A 91 10.46 15.49 17.32
N VAL A 92 10.20 14.82 16.19
CA VAL A 92 10.95 14.98 14.94
C VAL A 92 9.92 15.26 13.85
N VAL A 93 10.13 16.33 13.09
CA VAL A 93 9.19 16.76 12.05
C VAL A 93 9.78 16.44 10.68
N CYS A 94 9.11 15.56 9.93
CA CYS A 94 9.48 15.17 8.57
C CYS A 94 8.46 15.73 7.57
N ILE A 95 8.65 16.98 7.13
CA ILE A 95 7.63 17.70 6.33
C ILE A 95 7.70 17.35 4.84
N PHE A 96 8.87 17.52 4.21
CA PHE A 96 9.02 17.33 2.77
C PHE A 96 10.23 16.44 2.46
N PRO A 97 10.04 15.29 1.79
CA PRO A 97 11.15 14.49 1.28
C PRO A 97 11.75 15.13 0.02
N ASP A 98 13.06 14.94 -0.17
CA ASP A 98 13.72 15.27 -1.43
C ASP A 98 13.45 14.19 -2.48
N LEU A 99 12.42 14.42 -3.30
CA LEU A 99 11.99 13.46 -4.33
C LEU A 99 13.03 13.29 -5.44
N GLU A 100 13.81 14.32 -5.77
CA GLU A 100 14.79 14.26 -6.86
C GLU A 100 15.97 13.38 -6.45
N MET A 101 16.47 13.56 -5.22
CA MET A 101 17.54 12.74 -4.67
C MET A 101 17.11 11.27 -4.53
N ILE A 102 15.88 11.01 -4.07
CA ILE A 102 15.35 9.65 -3.96
C ILE A 102 15.24 8.99 -5.35
N CYS A 103 14.67 9.68 -6.34
CA CYS A 103 14.62 9.20 -7.72
C CYS A 103 16.00 8.89 -8.28
N LEU A 104 16.95 9.80 -8.09
CA LEU A 104 18.34 9.66 -8.55
C LEU A 104 18.96 8.38 -8.01
N ILE A 105 18.94 8.20 -6.68
CA ILE A 105 19.55 7.04 -6.01
C ILE A 105 18.86 5.75 -6.44
N SER A 106 17.52 5.75 -6.51
CA SER A 106 16.76 4.55 -6.92
C SER A 106 17.10 4.15 -8.35
N LEU A 107 17.04 5.08 -9.31
CA LEU A 107 17.37 4.80 -10.70
C LEU A 107 18.84 4.35 -10.84
N PHE A 108 19.75 5.01 -10.15
CA PHE A 108 21.16 4.62 -10.15
C PHE A 108 21.35 3.20 -9.61
N SER A 109 20.66 2.83 -8.52
CA SER A 109 20.72 1.48 -7.95
C SER A 109 20.15 0.40 -8.87
N ASP A 110 19.20 0.74 -9.74
CA ASP A 110 18.64 -0.15 -10.77
C ASP A 110 19.49 -0.20 -12.06
N GLY A 111 20.64 0.49 -12.10
CA GLY A 111 21.60 0.42 -13.21
C GLY A 111 21.39 1.47 -14.32
N PHE A 112 20.64 2.53 -14.05
CA PHE A 112 20.49 3.65 -14.99
C PHE A 112 21.72 4.57 -14.96
N LEU A 113 22.37 4.76 -16.11
CA LEU A 113 23.53 5.64 -16.28
C LEU A 113 23.13 7.12 -16.33
N GLN A 114 21.96 7.43 -16.91
CA GLN A 114 21.43 8.80 -17.03
C GLN A 114 20.51 9.19 -15.86
N SER A 115 20.65 8.51 -14.72
CA SER A 115 19.78 8.65 -13.53
C SER A 115 19.55 10.10 -13.10
N LYS A 116 20.57 10.97 -13.17
CA LYS A 116 20.45 12.40 -12.81
C LYS A 116 19.48 13.18 -13.68
N VAL A 117 19.57 13.01 -15.00
CA VAL A 117 18.68 13.71 -15.93
C VAL A 117 17.27 13.15 -15.82
N LEU A 118 17.16 11.82 -15.71
CA LEU A 118 15.89 11.10 -15.62
C LEU A 118 15.13 11.39 -14.33
N ALA A 119 15.83 11.47 -13.18
CA ALA A 119 15.25 11.84 -11.91
C ALA A 119 14.61 13.22 -11.96
N LYS A 120 15.32 14.22 -12.51
CA LYS A 120 14.80 15.57 -12.69
C LYS A 120 13.58 15.62 -13.62
N LYS A 121 13.60 14.88 -14.74
CA LYS A 121 12.44 14.78 -15.64
C LYS A 121 11.22 14.20 -14.93
N MET A 122 11.42 13.13 -14.15
CA MET A 122 10.36 12.46 -13.40
C MET A 122 9.73 13.37 -12.34
N THR A 123 10.54 14.07 -11.54
CA THR A 123 10.02 14.98 -10.50
C THR A 123 9.30 16.17 -11.10
N VAL A 124 9.82 16.74 -12.20
CA VAL A 124 9.15 17.82 -12.95
C VAL A 124 7.82 17.34 -13.52
N LEU A 125 7.75 16.13 -14.12
CA LEU A 125 6.48 15.57 -14.62
C LEU A 125 5.43 15.51 -13.51
N TYR A 126 5.78 14.94 -12.35
CA TYR A 126 4.85 14.80 -11.23
C TYR A 126 4.41 16.15 -10.66
N LYS A 127 5.32 17.13 -10.62
CA LYS A 127 5.00 18.49 -10.21
C LYS A 127 4.01 19.14 -11.19
N LEU A 128 4.30 19.10 -12.49
CA LEU A 128 3.43 19.68 -13.53
C LEU A 128 2.07 18.99 -13.57
N ALA A 129 2.05 17.66 -13.49
CA ALA A 129 0.80 16.90 -13.50
C ALA A 129 -0.07 17.22 -12.27
N LYS A 130 0.53 17.41 -11.09
CA LYS A 130 -0.19 17.86 -9.89
C LYS A 130 -0.79 19.27 -10.04
N GLU A 131 -0.11 20.15 -10.77
CA GLU A 131 -0.52 21.55 -10.94
C GLU A 131 -1.53 21.75 -12.08
N GLN A 132 -1.44 20.95 -13.15
CA GLN A 132 -2.22 21.14 -14.38
C GLN A 132 -3.40 20.19 -14.55
N LEU A 133 -3.35 18.97 -13.99
CA LEU A 133 -4.46 18.02 -14.10
C LEU A 133 -5.57 18.35 -13.11
N SER A 134 -6.77 17.85 -13.39
CA SER A 134 -7.91 18.04 -12.51
C SER A 134 -7.67 17.45 -11.10
N LYS A 135 -8.28 18.06 -10.08
CA LYS A 135 -8.16 17.60 -8.69
C LYS A 135 -9.11 16.42 -8.44
N GLN A 136 -8.62 15.21 -8.63
CA GLN A 136 -9.36 13.98 -8.34
C GLN A 136 -8.93 13.36 -7.00
N PHE A 137 -9.88 12.78 -6.27
CA PHE A 137 -9.61 12.12 -4.97
C PHE A 137 -8.66 10.92 -5.07
N HIS A 138 -8.62 10.24 -6.21
CA HIS A 138 -7.80 9.06 -6.44
C HIS A 138 -6.44 9.36 -7.08
N TYR A 139 -6.14 10.63 -7.38
CA TYR A 139 -4.82 11.02 -7.88
C TYR A 139 -3.81 11.09 -6.74
N ASP A 140 -2.76 10.27 -6.84
CA ASP A 140 -1.67 10.22 -5.87
C ASP A 140 -0.35 10.62 -6.54
N TRP A 141 0.14 11.79 -6.15
CA TRP A 141 1.44 12.35 -6.56
C TRP A 141 2.50 12.22 -5.47
N GLY A 142 2.23 11.43 -4.42
CA GLY A 142 3.12 11.23 -3.29
C GLY A 142 4.25 10.23 -3.57
N LEU A 143 5.10 10.06 -2.56
CA LEU A 143 6.29 9.19 -2.64
C LEU A 143 5.94 7.72 -2.92
N ARG A 144 4.78 7.23 -2.48
CA ARG A 144 4.34 5.84 -2.74
C ARG A 144 4.07 5.60 -4.23
N ALA A 145 3.38 6.53 -4.90
CA ALA A 145 3.15 6.46 -6.33
C ALA A 145 4.45 6.54 -7.12
N LEU A 146 5.34 7.47 -6.73
CA LEU A 146 6.66 7.64 -7.32
C LEU A 146 7.53 6.38 -7.18
N ASN A 147 7.60 5.79 -5.99
CA ASN A 147 8.33 4.53 -5.74
C ASN A 147 7.78 3.34 -6.55
N ALA A 148 6.47 3.31 -6.82
CA ALA A 148 5.89 2.26 -7.65
C ALA A 148 6.35 2.37 -9.11
N VAL A 149 6.44 3.59 -9.65
CA VAL A 149 6.98 3.82 -11.00
C VAL A 149 8.46 3.46 -11.06
N LEU A 150 9.27 3.87 -10.08
CA LEU A 150 10.70 3.55 -10.04
C LEU A 150 10.95 2.05 -10.05
N ARG A 151 10.22 1.27 -9.22
CA ARG A 151 10.31 -0.19 -9.23
C ARG A 151 9.95 -0.80 -10.59
N MET A 152 8.90 -0.29 -11.23
CA MET A 152 8.50 -0.75 -12.57
C MET A 152 9.58 -0.44 -13.62
N ALA A 153 10.15 0.77 -13.58
CA ALA A 153 11.24 1.17 -14.46
C ALA A 153 12.47 0.25 -14.29
N GLY A 154 12.84 -0.11 -13.06
CA GLY A 154 13.91 -1.07 -12.79
C GLY A 154 13.64 -2.47 -13.35
N VAL A 155 12.41 -2.98 -13.21
CA VAL A 155 12.00 -4.27 -13.80
C VAL A 155 12.08 -4.22 -15.33
N LEU A 156 11.55 -3.17 -15.94
CA LEU A 156 11.58 -2.99 -17.40
C LEU A 156 13.01 -2.84 -17.92
N LYS A 157 13.90 -2.14 -17.20
CA LYS A 157 15.30 -2.00 -17.60
C LYS A 157 16.03 -3.36 -17.58
N ARG A 158 15.79 -4.18 -16.56
CA ARG A 158 16.37 -5.54 -16.49
C ARG A 158 15.82 -6.47 -17.57
N GLY A 159 14.53 -6.36 -17.88
CA GLY A 159 13.88 -7.18 -18.91
C GLY A 159 14.19 -6.75 -20.34
N SER A 160 14.73 -5.55 -20.56
CA SER A 160 15.02 -5.01 -21.88
C SER A 160 16.26 -4.10 -21.83
N PRO A 161 17.47 -4.67 -21.73
CA PRO A 161 18.70 -3.90 -21.51
C PRO A 161 19.05 -2.96 -22.66
N ASP A 162 18.69 -3.34 -23.89
CA ASP A 162 19.01 -2.60 -25.13
C ASP A 162 18.13 -1.37 -25.37
N ILE A 163 17.02 -1.24 -24.64
CA ILE A 163 16.12 -0.10 -24.80
C ILE A 163 16.74 1.15 -24.15
N PRO A 164 16.70 2.32 -24.83
CA PRO A 164 17.15 3.57 -24.24
C PRO A 164 16.49 3.85 -22.89
N GLU A 165 17.29 4.25 -21.90
CA GLU A 165 16.84 4.45 -20.52
C GLU A 165 15.69 5.46 -20.40
N ALA A 166 15.73 6.53 -21.20
CA ALA A 166 14.66 7.52 -21.25
C ALA A 166 13.33 6.93 -21.74
N LEU A 167 13.37 6.01 -22.71
CA LEU A 167 12.19 5.33 -23.22
C LEU A 167 11.64 4.33 -22.20
N VAL A 168 12.50 3.62 -21.47
CA VAL A 168 12.09 2.74 -20.37
C VAL A 168 11.36 3.54 -19.28
N LEU A 169 11.91 4.67 -18.86
CA LEU A 169 11.29 5.50 -17.83
C LEU A 169 9.98 6.13 -18.33
N MET A 170 9.96 6.68 -19.54
CA MET A 170 8.75 7.22 -20.17
C MET A 170 7.63 6.18 -20.19
N ARG A 171 7.96 4.94 -20.57
CA ARG A 171 7.02 3.82 -20.58
C ARG A 171 6.47 3.53 -19.20
N ALA A 172 7.34 3.39 -18.19
CA ALA A 172 6.93 3.15 -16.81
C ALA A 172 6.01 4.26 -16.27
N LEU A 173 6.33 5.52 -16.58
CA LEU A 173 5.54 6.69 -16.19
C LEU A 173 4.15 6.68 -16.83
N ARG A 174 4.09 6.36 -18.13
CA ARG A 174 2.82 6.27 -18.86
C ARG A 174 1.98 5.12 -18.34
N ASP A 175 2.48 3.90 -18.41
CA ASP A 175 1.70 2.68 -18.17
C ASP A 175 1.17 2.61 -16.72
N MET A 176 1.92 3.14 -15.74
CA MET A 176 1.51 3.15 -14.31
C MET A 176 0.47 4.23 -13.98
N ASN A 177 0.41 5.32 -14.74
CA ASN A 177 -0.48 6.44 -14.44
C ASN A 177 -1.71 6.49 -15.36
N TYR A 178 -1.58 6.02 -16.60
CA TYR A 178 -2.66 5.92 -17.57
C TYR A 178 -3.96 5.30 -17.03
N PRO A 179 -3.96 4.15 -16.32
CA PRO A 179 -5.20 3.54 -15.86
C PRO A 179 -5.93 4.33 -14.77
N LYS A 180 -5.29 5.35 -14.18
CA LYS A 180 -5.85 6.16 -13.10
C LYS A 180 -6.56 7.41 -13.60
N PHE A 181 -6.21 7.91 -14.78
CA PHE A 181 -6.71 9.19 -15.24
C PHE A 181 -8.15 9.13 -15.72
N VAL A 182 -8.88 10.22 -15.47
CA VAL A 182 -10.14 10.47 -16.17
C VAL A 182 -9.86 10.78 -17.64
N PHE A 183 -10.85 10.52 -18.49
CA PHE A 183 -10.70 10.63 -19.95
C PHE A 183 -10.20 12.01 -20.40
N GLU A 184 -10.65 13.08 -19.75
CA GLU A 184 -10.29 14.48 -20.07
C GLU A 184 -8.83 14.83 -19.72
N ASP A 185 -8.27 14.23 -18.67
CA ASP A 185 -6.90 14.50 -18.21
C ASP A 185 -5.84 13.69 -18.99
N MET A 186 -6.26 12.60 -19.65
CA MET A 186 -5.35 11.71 -20.36
C MET A 186 -4.59 12.44 -21.49
N PRO A 187 -5.22 13.21 -22.40
CA PRO A 187 -4.49 13.97 -23.41
C PRO A 187 -3.50 14.98 -22.82
N LEU A 188 -3.88 15.65 -21.72
CA LEU A 188 -3.02 16.61 -21.03
C LEU A 188 -1.77 15.93 -20.48
N PHE A 189 -1.93 14.77 -19.82
CA PHE A 189 -0.80 14.02 -19.30
C PHE A 189 0.12 13.47 -20.40
N LEU A 190 -0.45 13.00 -21.52
CA LEU A 190 0.34 12.55 -22.66
C LEU A 190 1.13 13.71 -23.30
N GLY A 191 0.54 14.92 -23.37
CA GLY A 191 1.24 16.13 -23.78
C GLY A 191 2.43 16.45 -22.87
N LEU A 192 2.24 16.41 -21.55
CA LEU A 192 3.33 16.60 -20.58
C LEU A 192 4.46 15.57 -20.75
N ILE A 193 4.12 14.31 -21.06
CA ILE A 193 5.12 13.29 -21.38
C ILE A 193 5.88 13.66 -22.65
N GLN A 194 5.20 14.04 -23.73
CA GLN A 194 5.82 14.39 -25.00
C GLN A 194 6.78 15.59 -24.86
N ASP A 195 6.40 16.60 -24.08
CA ASP A 195 7.24 17.77 -23.81
C ASP A 195 8.54 17.41 -23.07
N LEU A 196 8.47 16.48 -22.12
CA LEU A 196 9.64 16.04 -21.34
C LEU A 196 10.50 15.00 -22.07
N PHE A 197 9.90 14.27 -23.01
CA PHE A 197 10.49 13.16 -23.75
C PHE A 197 10.28 13.35 -25.27
N PRO A 198 10.84 14.42 -25.87
CA PRO A 198 10.56 14.78 -27.26
C PRO A 198 11.12 13.75 -28.24
N GLY A 199 10.37 13.46 -29.30
CA GLY A 199 10.79 12.56 -30.38
C GLY A 199 10.86 11.08 -29.99
N MET A 200 10.27 10.69 -28.86
CA MET A 200 10.21 9.29 -28.43
C MET A 200 8.81 8.73 -28.56
N ASP A 201 8.66 7.76 -29.46
CA ASP A 201 7.45 6.95 -29.56
C ASP A 201 7.59 5.70 -28.70
N CYS A 202 6.70 5.53 -27.75
CA CYS A 202 6.64 4.32 -26.94
C CYS A 202 5.53 3.42 -27.48
N PRO A 203 5.83 2.35 -28.23
CA PRO A 203 4.81 1.38 -28.60
C PRO A 203 4.26 0.73 -27.33
N ARG A 204 2.97 0.40 -27.36
CA ARG A 204 2.35 -0.38 -26.29
C ARG A 204 2.79 -1.83 -26.45
N VAL A 205 3.25 -2.45 -25.36
CA VAL A 205 3.49 -3.89 -25.38
C VAL A 205 2.15 -4.59 -25.18
N GLY A 206 1.77 -5.37 -26.17
CA GLY A 206 0.59 -6.24 -26.07
C GLY A 206 0.92 -7.50 -25.28
N TYR A 207 -0.12 -8.11 -24.73
CA TYR A 207 -0.09 -9.48 -24.23
C TYR A 207 -1.00 -10.33 -25.13
N PRO A 208 -0.54 -10.79 -26.31
CA PRO A 208 -1.41 -11.41 -27.30
C PRO A 208 -2.16 -12.63 -26.75
N ASP A 209 -1.47 -13.48 -26.00
CA ASP A 209 -2.07 -14.69 -25.41
C ASP A 209 -3.12 -14.35 -24.35
N PHE A 210 -2.85 -13.34 -23.52
CA PHE A 210 -3.78 -12.87 -22.51
C PHE A 210 -5.00 -12.18 -23.15
N ASN A 211 -4.79 -11.34 -24.16
CA ASN A 211 -5.87 -10.69 -24.89
C ASN A 211 -6.79 -11.72 -25.56
N ALA A 212 -6.21 -12.73 -26.21
CA ALA A 212 -6.97 -13.83 -26.80
C ALA A 212 -7.76 -14.63 -25.74
N ALA A 213 -7.18 -14.85 -24.54
CA ALA A 213 -7.88 -15.50 -23.44
C ALA A 213 -9.04 -14.63 -22.91
N VAL A 214 -8.85 -13.33 -22.79
CA VAL A 214 -9.89 -12.36 -22.38
C VAL A 214 -11.05 -12.35 -23.37
N GLU A 215 -10.77 -12.24 -24.67
CA GLU A 215 -11.79 -12.28 -25.73
C GLU A 215 -12.61 -13.57 -25.68
N LYS A 216 -11.93 -14.73 -25.62
CA LYS A 216 -12.59 -16.03 -25.47
C LYS A 216 -13.46 -16.10 -24.22
N CYS A 217 -12.98 -15.59 -23.09
CA CYS A 217 -13.74 -15.56 -21.84
C CYS A 217 -15.00 -14.71 -21.95
N LEU A 218 -14.91 -13.53 -22.58
CA LEU A 218 -16.05 -12.63 -22.77
C LEU A 218 -17.10 -13.25 -23.70
N THR A 219 -16.67 -13.80 -24.84
CA THR A 219 -17.57 -14.47 -25.80
C THR A 219 -18.25 -15.69 -25.18
N ALA A 220 -17.53 -16.52 -24.41
CA ALA A 220 -18.10 -17.69 -23.75
C ALA A 220 -19.22 -17.34 -22.75
N HIS A 221 -19.17 -16.13 -22.17
CA HIS A 221 -20.19 -15.63 -21.25
C HIS A 221 -21.24 -14.74 -21.94
N LYS A 222 -21.27 -14.73 -23.28
CA LYS A 222 -22.22 -13.98 -24.11
C LYS A 222 -22.14 -12.46 -23.91
N TYR A 223 -20.96 -11.93 -23.58
CA TYR A 223 -20.72 -10.48 -23.62
C TYR A 223 -20.42 -10.00 -25.04
N ILE A 224 -20.75 -8.74 -25.31
CA ILE A 224 -20.32 -8.04 -26.52
C ILE A 224 -18.85 -7.63 -26.35
N LEU A 225 -18.03 -7.91 -27.35
CA LEU A 225 -16.61 -7.53 -27.33
C LEU A 225 -16.48 -6.03 -27.60
N LEU A 226 -16.10 -5.28 -26.57
CA LEU A 226 -15.76 -3.86 -26.66
C LEU A 226 -14.24 -3.71 -26.45
N PRO A 227 -13.51 -3.00 -27.34
CA PRO A 227 -12.07 -2.79 -27.19
C PRO A 227 -11.70 -2.15 -25.84
N GLU A 228 -12.51 -1.21 -25.35
CA GLU A 228 -12.31 -0.53 -24.07
C GLU A 228 -12.46 -1.49 -22.89
N GLN A 229 -13.35 -2.48 -23.00
CA GLN A 229 -13.54 -3.49 -21.96
C GLN A 229 -12.31 -4.41 -21.85
N ILE A 230 -11.78 -4.86 -22.99
CA ILE A 230 -10.57 -5.68 -23.05
C ILE A 230 -9.38 -4.88 -22.49
N ASP A 231 -9.26 -3.62 -22.92
CA ASP A 231 -8.23 -2.70 -22.45
C ASP A 231 -8.23 -2.54 -20.92
N LYS A 232 -9.41 -2.42 -20.30
CA LYS A 232 -9.55 -2.32 -18.84
C LYS A 232 -9.15 -3.60 -18.11
N VAL A 233 -9.41 -4.77 -18.68
CA VAL A 233 -8.93 -6.06 -18.10
C VAL A 233 -7.41 -6.15 -18.16
N VAL A 234 -6.80 -5.72 -19.27
CA VAL A 234 -5.33 -5.67 -19.42
C VAL A 234 -4.71 -4.68 -18.44
N GLN A 235 -5.27 -3.47 -18.32
CA GLN A 235 -4.82 -2.47 -17.35
C GLN A 235 -4.88 -2.98 -15.91
N MET A 236 -5.96 -3.70 -15.55
CA MET A 236 -6.06 -4.34 -14.24
C MET A 236 -4.98 -5.41 -14.05
N TYR A 237 -4.73 -6.24 -15.06
CA TYR A 237 -3.68 -7.27 -15.04
C TYR A 237 -2.29 -6.65 -14.81
N GLU A 238 -1.93 -5.63 -15.58
CA GLU A 238 -0.66 -4.91 -15.47
C GLU A 238 -0.50 -4.24 -14.10
N THR A 239 -1.57 -3.60 -13.61
CA THR A 239 -1.54 -2.94 -12.29
C THR A 239 -1.33 -3.95 -11.17
N MET A 240 -1.98 -5.12 -11.22
CA MET A 240 -1.83 -6.19 -10.24
C MET A 240 -0.46 -6.89 -10.28
N MET A 241 0.30 -6.77 -11.38
CA MET A 241 1.68 -7.26 -11.43
C MET A 241 2.65 -6.39 -10.62
N THR A 242 2.32 -5.10 -10.43
CA THR A 242 3.21 -4.13 -9.78
C THR A 242 2.79 -3.80 -8.34
N ARG A 243 1.54 -4.07 -7.97
CA ARG A 243 0.96 -3.77 -6.66
C ARG A 243 0.18 -4.96 -6.12
N HIS A 244 0.26 -5.17 -4.82
CA HIS A 244 -0.46 -6.24 -4.11
C HIS A 244 -1.97 -5.94 -3.96
N SER A 245 -2.36 -4.68 -4.06
CA SER A 245 -3.75 -4.22 -3.96
C SER A 245 -4.09 -3.25 -5.10
N THR A 246 -5.35 -3.28 -5.54
CA THR A 246 -5.85 -2.46 -6.65
C THR A 246 -7.31 -2.12 -6.36
N MET A 247 -7.68 -0.86 -6.56
CA MET A 247 -9.07 -0.40 -6.46
C MET A 247 -9.67 -0.27 -7.86
N LEU A 248 -10.87 -0.81 -8.07
CA LEU A 248 -11.66 -0.56 -9.27
C LEU A 248 -12.68 0.54 -8.98
N VAL A 249 -12.45 1.72 -9.53
CA VAL A 249 -13.32 2.88 -9.36
C VAL A 249 -14.15 3.08 -10.62
N GLY A 250 -15.45 3.30 -10.46
CA GLY A 250 -16.35 3.54 -11.58
C GLY A 250 -17.81 3.58 -11.12
N PRO A 251 -18.73 4.06 -11.99
CA PRO A 251 -20.14 4.23 -11.64
C PRO A 251 -20.86 2.89 -11.40
N THR A 252 -22.04 2.98 -10.79
CA THR A 252 -22.97 1.84 -10.67
C THR A 252 -23.32 1.31 -12.05
N GLY A 253 -23.28 -0.01 -12.23
CA GLY A 253 -23.52 -0.64 -13.54
C GLY A 253 -22.37 -0.50 -14.55
N GLY A 254 -21.25 0.13 -14.20
CA GLY A 254 -20.10 0.36 -15.10
C GLY A 254 -19.25 -0.88 -15.43
N GLY A 255 -19.75 -2.10 -15.23
CA GLY A 255 -19.06 -3.33 -15.62
C GLY A 255 -17.84 -3.74 -14.76
N LYS A 256 -17.59 -3.11 -13.62
CA LYS A 256 -16.45 -3.41 -12.73
C LYS A 256 -16.32 -4.90 -12.38
N SER A 257 -17.42 -5.53 -11.96
CA SER A 257 -17.44 -6.96 -11.62
C SER A 257 -17.11 -7.84 -12.83
N VAL A 258 -17.53 -7.44 -14.04
CA VAL A 258 -17.20 -8.15 -15.28
C VAL A 258 -15.70 -8.13 -15.51
N VAL A 259 -15.03 -6.99 -15.31
CA VAL A 259 -13.57 -6.87 -15.46
C VAL A 259 -12.83 -7.83 -14.51
N ILE A 260 -13.19 -7.82 -13.22
CA ILE A 260 -12.54 -8.65 -12.18
C ILE A 260 -12.73 -10.15 -12.46
N HIS A 261 -13.97 -10.57 -12.76
CA HIS A 261 -14.25 -11.97 -13.02
C HIS A 261 -13.65 -12.43 -14.35
N THR A 262 -13.62 -11.57 -15.37
CA THR A 262 -12.98 -11.89 -16.66
C THR A 262 -11.47 -12.08 -16.49
N LEU A 263 -10.80 -11.22 -15.71
CA LEU A 263 -9.39 -11.38 -15.37
C LEU A 263 -9.08 -12.76 -14.77
N SER A 264 -9.86 -13.16 -13.74
CA SER A 264 -9.67 -14.45 -13.09
C SER A 264 -9.92 -15.63 -14.04
N ARG A 265 -10.98 -15.55 -14.85
CA ARG A 265 -11.28 -16.60 -15.85
C ARG A 265 -10.20 -16.70 -16.93
N ALA A 266 -9.69 -15.57 -17.40
CA ALA A 266 -8.61 -15.53 -18.39
C ALA A 266 -7.32 -16.15 -17.83
N GLN A 267 -6.96 -15.86 -16.58
CA GLN A 267 -5.83 -16.50 -15.91
C GLN A 267 -6.01 -18.03 -15.79
N ASN A 268 -7.20 -18.48 -15.36
CA ASN A 268 -7.53 -19.90 -15.31
C ASN A 268 -7.39 -20.57 -16.69
N MET A 269 -7.83 -19.91 -17.75
CA MET A 269 -7.72 -20.41 -19.13
C MET A 269 -6.26 -20.51 -19.62
N MET A 270 -5.38 -19.63 -19.12
CA MET A 270 -3.94 -19.68 -19.40
C MET A 270 -3.20 -20.72 -18.54
N GLY A 271 -3.92 -21.57 -17.79
CA GLY A 271 -3.32 -22.60 -16.94
C GLY A 271 -2.76 -22.07 -15.62
N LEU A 272 -3.15 -20.85 -15.21
CA LEU A 272 -2.84 -20.31 -13.89
C LEU A 272 -4.12 -20.33 -13.04
N PRO A 273 -4.30 -21.32 -12.16
CA PRO A 273 -5.48 -21.39 -11.31
C PRO A 273 -5.64 -20.11 -10.48
N THR A 274 -6.76 -19.44 -10.64
CA THR A 274 -7.07 -18.18 -9.95
C THR A 274 -8.37 -18.30 -9.19
N LYS A 275 -8.31 -18.07 -7.87
CA LYS A 275 -9.46 -18.08 -6.97
C LYS A 275 -9.73 -16.67 -6.43
N ILE A 276 -11.00 -16.28 -6.40
CA ILE A 276 -11.44 -15.01 -5.80
C ILE A 276 -12.32 -15.35 -4.60
N ASN A 277 -11.93 -14.85 -3.42
CA ASN A 277 -12.75 -14.87 -2.22
C ASN A 277 -13.38 -13.49 -2.05
N THR A 278 -14.67 -13.39 -2.35
CA THR A 278 -15.43 -12.13 -2.24
C THR A 278 -15.99 -11.96 -0.84
N LEU A 279 -15.84 -10.77 -0.27
CA LEU A 279 -16.46 -10.38 0.98
C LEU A 279 -16.94 -8.93 0.91
N ASN A 280 -18.06 -8.64 1.57
CA ASN A 280 -18.51 -7.27 1.78
C ASN A 280 -18.08 -6.84 3.19
N PRO A 281 -17.09 -5.94 3.32
CA PRO A 281 -16.56 -5.55 4.63
C PRO A 281 -17.57 -4.79 5.50
N LYS A 282 -18.63 -4.22 4.90
CA LYS A 282 -19.71 -3.52 5.62
C LYS A 282 -20.88 -4.42 6.00
N ALA A 283 -20.89 -5.69 5.56
CA ALA A 283 -21.95 -6.63 5.92
C ALA A 283 -21.82 -7.15 7.37
N CYS A 284 -20.65 -6.98 7.98
CA CYS A 284 -20.36 -7.38 9.36
C CYS A 284 -19.71 -6.22 10.13
N SER A 285 -19.72 -6.30 11.45
CA SER A 285 -18.98 -5.35 12.29
C SER A 285 -17.46 -5.49 12.08
N VAL A 286 -16.69 -4.45 12.43
CA VAL A 286 -15.21 -4.47 12.38
C VAL A 286 -14.65 -5.60 13.26
N ILE A 287 -15.30 -5.87 14.39
CA ILE A 287 -14.95 -6.96 15.31
C ILE A 287 -15.15 -8.32 14.65
N GLU A 288 -16.28 -8.56 13.98
CA GLU A 288 -16.52 -9.82 13.27
C GLU A 288 -15.61 -9.97 12.03
N LEU A 289 -15.19 -8.86 11.42
CA LEU A 289 -14.31 -8.87 10.26
C LEU A 289 -12.88 -9.26 10.64
N TYR A 290 -12.29 -8.60 11.64
CA TYR A 290 -10.88 -8.79 12.02
C TYR A 290 -10.67 -9.77 13.18
N GLY A 291 -11.64 -9.90 14.06
CA GLY A 291 -11.56 -10.66 15.29
C GLY A 291 -11.42 -9.77 16.53
N ILE A 292 -11.53 -10.38 17.70
CA ILE A 292 -11.44 -9.70 18.98
C ILE A 292 -10.75 -10.58 20.02
N LEU A 293 -9.95 -9.93 20.86
CA LEU A 293 -9.45 -10.53 22.09
C LEU A 293 -10.50 -10.31 23.19
N ASP A 294 -11.05 -11.39 23.73
CA ASP A 294 -12.03 -11.28 24.82
C ASP A 294 -11.39 -10.54 26.03
N PRO A 295 -12.01 -9.45 26.52
CA PRO A 295 -11.42 -8.64 27.58
C PRO A 295 -11.36 -9.35 28.94
N LEU A 296 -12.20 -10.37 29.16
CA LEU A 296 -12.29 -11.14 30.40
C LEU A 296 -11.44 -12.41 30.31
N THR A 297 -11.68 -13.26 29.30
CA THR A 297 -10.99 -14.56 29.19
C THR A 297 -9.59 -14.43 28.59
N ARG A 298 -9.33 -13.36 27.84
CA ARG A 298 -8.13 -13.15 27.03
C ARG A 298 -7.94 -14.19 25.91
N ASP A 299 -9.02 -14.85 25.51
CA ASP A 299 -9.00 -15.73 24.34
C ASP A 299 -9.20 -14.92 23.06
N TRP A 300 -8.44 -15.28 22.02
CA TRP A 300 -8.56 -14.66 20.72
C TRP A 300 -9.64 -15.36 19.90
N THR A 301 -10.62 -14.58 19.42
CA THR A 301 -11.62 -15.05 18.44
C THR A 301 -11.28 -14.48 17.08
N ASP A 302 -11.00 -15.35 16.11
CA ASP A 302 -10.68 -14.94 14.75
C ASP A 302 -11.90 -14.36 14.03
N GLY A 303 -11.69 -13.23 13.34
CA GLY A 303 -12.68 -12.66 12.43
C GLY A 303 -12.74 -13.36 11.08
N LEU A 304 -13.77 -13.02 10.29
CA LEU A 304 -14.00 -13.55 8.95
C LEU A 304 -12.80 -13.33 8.02
N LEU A 305 -12.27 -12.10 7.95
CA LEU A 305 -11.13 -11.78 7.11
C LEU A 305 -9.87 -12.49 7.60
N SER A 306 -9.63 -12.52 8.91
CA SER A 306 -8.49 -13.21 9.51
C SER A 306 -8.48 -14.71 9.19
N ASN A 307 -9.65 -15.35 9.23
CA ASN A 307 -9.81 -16.75 8.82
C ASN A 307 -9.57 -16.95 7.32
N ILE A 308 -10.20 -16.14 6.45
CA ILE A 308 -10.00 -16.20 5.00
C ILE A 308 -8.52 -15.98 4.66
N PHE A 309 -7.88 -14.99 5.26
CA PHE A 309 -6.49 -14.65 5.03
C PHE A 309 -5.55 -15.78 5.49
N ARG A 310 -5.81 -16.39 6.65
CA ARG A 310 -5.04 -17.55 7.12
C ARG A 310 -5.16 -18.74 6.17
N GLU A 311 -6.38 -19.08 5.74
CA GLU A 311 -6.62 -20.16 4.77
C GLU A 311 -5.92 -19.88 3.43
N MET A 312 -5.96 -18.64 2.95
CA MET A 312 -5.32 -18.24 1.70
C MET A 312 -3.79 -18.26 1.75
N ASN A 313 -3.19 -18.09 2.93
CA ASN A 313 -1.73 -18.14 3.09
C ASN A 313 -1.21 -19.54 3.43
N LYS A 314 -2.08 -20.56 3.52
CA LYS A 314 -1.62 -21.95 3.67
C LYS A 314 -0.75 -22.36 2.47
N PRO A 315 0.44 -22.94 2.70
CA PRO A 315 1.32 -23.37 1.64
C PRO A 315 0.61 -24.31 0.66
N THR A 316 0.80 -24.10 -0.63
CA THR A 316 0.35 -25.02 -1.68
C THR A 316 1.49 -25.38 -2.60
N GLU A 317 1.50 -26.63 -3.03
CA GLU A 317 2.48 -27.14 -4.01
C GLU A 317 2.21 -26.61 -5.43
N LYS A 318 0.98 -26.15 -5.70
CA LYS A 318 0.57 -25.62 -7.01
C LYS A 318 0.81 -24.12 -7.07
N VAL A 319 1.34 -23.65 -8.21
CA VAL A 319 1.39 -22.23 -8.55
C VAL A 319 -0.03 -21.76 -8.86
N GLU A 320 -0.64 -21.04 -7.93
CA GLU A 320 -1.99 -20.48 -8.08
C GLU A 320 -2.03 -19.02 -7.61
N ARG A 321 -2.99 -18.25 -8.12
CA ARG A 321 -3.28 -16.90 -7.64
C ARG A 321 -4.53 -16.92 -6.77
N ARG A 322 -4.45 -16.29 -5.60
CA ARG A 322 -5.59 -16.15 -4.70
C ARG A 322 -5.83 -14.67 -4.44
N TYR A 323 -7.03 -14.20 -4.71
CA TYR A 323 -7.43 -12.81 -4.53
C TYR A 323 -8.53 -12.68 -3.48
N ILE A 324 -8.41 -11.68 -2.62
CA ILE A 324 -9.52 -11.24 -1.76
C ILE A 324 -10.17 -10.05 -2.46
N LEU A 325 -11.47 -10.16 -2.74
CA LEU A 325 -12.26 -9.09 -3.30
C LEU A 325 -13.13 -8.47 -2.21
N PHE A 326 -12.83 -7.21 -1.87
CA PHE A 326 -13.68 -6.40 -1.02
C PHE A 326 -14.76 -5.74 -1.88
N ASP A 327 -15.95 -6.34 -1.93
CA ASP A 327 -17.09 -5.84 -2.71
C ASP A 327 -18.00 -4.99 -1.83
N GLY A 328 -17.65 -3.71 -1.69
CA GLY A 328 -18.40 -2.75 -0.90
C GLY A 328 -17.70 -1.39 -0.84
N ASP A 329 -18.38 -0.42 -0.23
CA ASP A 329 -17.85 0.93 -0.09
C ASP A 329 -16.66 0.97 0.90
N VAL A 330 -15.67 1.79 0.56
CA VAL A 330 -14.51 2.03 1.40
C VAL A 330 -14.87 3.01 2.52
N ASP A 331 -14.46 2.68 3.73
CA ASP A 331 -14.59 3.52 4.92
C ASP A 331 -13.29 3.41 5.74
N ALA A 332 -12.84 4.53 6.30
CA ALA A 332 -11.66 4.61 7.15
C ALA A 332 -11.71 3.62 8.33
N LEU A 333 -12.91 3.34 8.86
CA LEU A 333 -13.08 2.46 10.02
C LEU A 333 -12.61 1.02 9.79
N TRP A 334 -12.70 0.49 8.56
CA TRP A 334 -12.30 -0.88 8.28
C TRP A 334 -11.03 -0.96 7.43
N ILE A 335 -10.82 -0.05 6.48
CA ILE A 335 -9.70 -0.14 5.52
C ILE A 335 -8.33 0.15 6.17
N GLU A 336 -8.31 0.85 7.30
CA GLU A 336 -7.07 1.26 7.97
C GLU A 336 -6.64 0.32 9.13
N ASN A 337 -7.31 -0.82 9.33
CA ASN A 337 -6.90 -1.87 10.30
C ASN A 337 -6.10 -2.98 9.61
#